data_AF-A0A7X8DJQ7-F1
#
_entry.id   AF-A0A7X8DJQ7-F1
#
_cell.length_a   1.000
_cell.length_b   1.000
_cell.length_c   1.000
_cell.angle_alpha   90.00
_cell.angle_beta   90.00
_cell.angle_gamma   90.00
#
_symmetry.space_group_name_H-M   'P 1'
#
loop_
_entity.id
_entity.type
_entity.pdbx_description
1 polymer ?
#
loop_
_entity_poly.entity_id
_entity_poly.type
_entity_poly.pdbx_seq_one_letter_code
_entity_poly.pdbx_strand_id
1 'polypeptide(L)' 'MKRFNELSTKPVKDREEEISRYWKEIDLLHESVTSRDENKPFVFYEGPPTANGKPGIHHVMSRTLKDLVCRYKTMEGYQV' A
#
# COMPACT_ATOMS: atom_id res chain seq x y z
N MET A 1 -34.84 0.12 7.60
CA MET A 1 -33.67 0.49 6.79
C MET A 1 -32.49 -0.35 7.28
N LYS A 2 -31.74 -1.05 6.42
CA LYS A 2 -30.56 -1.81 6.86
C LYS A 2 -29.45 -0.83 7.29
N ARG A 3 -28.86 -1.06 8.46
CA ARG A 3 -27.84 -0.17 9.07
C ARG A 3 -26.44 -0.36 8.46
N PHE A 4 -26.19 -1.50 7.82
CA PHE A 4 -24.92 -1.86 7.21
C PHE A 4 -25.11 -2.59 5.88
N ASN A 5 -24.08 -2.53 5.05
CA ASN A 5 -23.96 -3.32 3.83
C ASN A 5 -23.75 -4.80 4.17
N GLU A 6 -24.23 -5.68 3.30
CA GLU A 6 -23.93 -7.11 3.40
C GLU A 6 -22.48 -7.38 2.98
N LEU A 7 -21.90 -8.43 3.57
CA LEU A 7 -20.54 -8.84 3.24
C LEU A 7 -20.49 -9.39 1.81
N SER A 8 -19.46 -9.00 1.07
CA SER A 8 -19.23 -9.50 -0.28
C SER A 8 -18.88 -10.98 -0.26
N THR A 9 -19.65 -11.78 -1.00
CA THR A 9 -19.42 -13.21 -1.24
C THR A 9 -18.50 -13.48 -2.44
N LYS A 10 -17.97 -12.43 -3.08
CA LYS A 10 -17.04 -12.56 -4.21
C LYS A 10 -15.72 -13.25 -3.79
N PRO A 11 -15.04 -13.94 -4.71
CA PRO A 11 -13.68 -14.43 -4.51
C PRO A 11 -12.72 -13.35 -3.99
N VAL A 12 -11.72 -13.75 -3.19
CA VAL A 12 -10.70 -12.83 -2.64
C VAL A 12 -10.02 -12.03 -3.75
N LYS A 13 -9.62 -12.70 -4.84
CA LYS A 13 -8.99 -12.09 -6.01
C LYS A 13 -9.79 -10.89 -6.54
N ASP A 14 -11.09 -11.08 -6.75
CA ASP A 14 -11.94 -10.04 -7.34
C ASP A 14 -12.11 -8.85 -6.38
N ARG A 15 -12.18 -9.12 -5.07
CA ARG A 15 -12.24 -8.07 -4.04
C ARG A 15 -10.93 -7.28 -3.95
N GLU A 16 -9.79 -7.94 -4.05
CA GLU A 16 -8.47 -7.28 -4.08
C GLU A 16 -8.30 -6.42 -5.34
N GLU A 17 -8.77 -6.91 -6.51
CA GLU A 17 -8.79 -6.13 -7.75
C GLU A 17 -9.72 -4.91 -7.66
N GLU A 18 -10.87 -5.02 -7.01
CA GLU A 18 -11.78 -3.90 -6.72
C GLU A 18 -11.13 -2.84 -5.81
N ILE A 19 -10.50 -3.27 -4.72
CA ILE A 19 -9.79 -2.36 -3.80
C ILE A 19 -8.61 -1.69 -4.52
N SER A 20 -7.83 -2.43 -5.31
CA SER A 20 -6.70 -1.88 -6.06
C SER A 20 -7.14 -0.84 -7.08
N ARG A 21 -8.28 -1.05 -7.76
CA ARG A 21 -8.87 -0.05 -8.66
C ARG A 21 -9.31 1.18 -7.89
N TYR A 22 -10.05 1.01 -6.80
CA TYR A 22 -10.49 2.12 -5.97
C TYR A 22 -9.32 2.97 -5.47
N TRP A 23 -8.23 2.35 -4.98
CA TRP A 23 -7.03 3.08 -4.55
C TRP A 23 -6.38 3.90 -5.65
N LYS A 24 -6.44 3.45 -6.92
CA LYS A 24 -5.95 4.22 -8.07
C LYS A 24 -6.89 5.38 -8.40
N GLU A 25 -8.20 5.16 -8.34
CA GLU A 25 -9.22 6.18 -8.63
C GLU A 25 -9.13 7.38 -7.68
N ILE A 26 -8.81 7.13 -6.41
CA ILE A 26 -8.66 8.19 -5.40
C ILE A 26 -7.21 8.71 -5.25
N ASP A 27 -6.30 8.27 -6.10
CA ASP A 27 -4.86 8.56 -6.01
C ASP A 27 -4.27 8.36 -4.61
N LEU A 28 -4.64 7.23 -3.97
CA LEU A 28 -4.39 7.00 -2.53
C LEU A 28 -2.92 7.14 -2.15
N LEU A 29 -2.00 6.70 -3.02
CA LEU A 29 -0.57 6.76 -2.72
C LEU A 29 -0.09 8.21 -2.64
N HIS A 30 -0.49 9.06 -3.59
CA HIS A 30 -0.17 10.49 -3.54
C HIS A 30 -0.77 11.14 -2.30
N GLU A 31 -2.07 10.94 -2.07
CA GLU A 31 -2.78 11.49 -0.91
C GLU A 31 -2.17 11.03 0.43
N SER A 32 -1.69 9.78 0.52
CA SER A 32 -1.07 9.26 1.73
C SER A 32 0.24 9.96 2.10
N VAL A 33 0.95 10.52 1.11
CA VAL A 33 2.20 11.27 1.29
C VAL A 33 1.89 12.75 1.51
N THR A 34 1.05 13.36 0.67
CA THR A 34 0.77 14.81 0.72
C THR A 34 -0.08 15.23 1.92
N SER A 35 -0.84 14.30 2.51
CA SER A 35 -1.60 14.54 3.75
C SER A 35 -0.74 14.50 5.03
N ARG A 36 0.58 14.46 4.92
CA ARG A 36 1.53 14.39 6.04
C ARG A 36 2.41 15.64 6.11
N ASP A 37 2.83 15.98 7.33
CA ASP A 37 3.70 17.13 7.59
C ASP A 37 5.08 16.92 6.94
N GLU A 38 5.46 17.83 6.03
CA GLU A 38 6.75 17.86 5.34
C GLU A 38 7.94 18.01 6.29
N ASN A 39 7.73 18.56 7.48
CA ASN A 39 8.76 18.72 8.50
C ASN A 39 8.97 17.46 9.34
N LYS A 40 8.22 16.38 9.08
CA LYS A 40 8.34 15.09 9.77
C LYS A 40 8.61 13.93 8.81
N PRO A 41 9.73 13.96 8.05
CA PRO A 41 10.03 12.92 7.08
C PRO A 41 10.49 11.62 7.74
N PHE A 42 10.21 10.49 7.08
CA PHE A 42 10.82 9.19 7.31
C PHE A 42 11.37 8.68 5.98
N VAL A 43 12.68 8.83 5.76
CA VAL A 43 13.30 8.46 4.48
C VAL A 43 13.61 6.96 4.47
N PHE A 44 12.94 6.22 3.59
CA PHE A 44 13.16 4.78 3.39
C PHE A 44 14.03 4.51 2.14
N TYR A 45 15.07 3.70 2.30
CA TYR A 45 15.94 3.28 1.19
C TYR A 45 15.62 1.85 0.76
N GLU A 46 15.27 1.67 -0.52
CA GLU A 46 15.19 0.35 -1.13
C GLU A 46 16.48 0.02 -1.88
N GLY A 47 17.05 -1.16 -1.64
CA GLY A 47 18.09 -1.71 -2.51
C GLY A 47 17.52 -1.94 -3.93
N PRO A 48 18.13 -1.36 -4.97
CA PRO A 48 17.58 -1.42 -6.32
C PRO A 48 17.61 -2.86 -6.85
N PRO A 49 16.48 -3.42 -7.31
CA PRO A 49 16.49 -4.72 -7.98
C PRO A 49 17.05 -4.57 -9.40
N THR A 50 17.71 -5.62 -9.91
CA THR A 50 18.05 -5.70 -11.35
C THR A 50 16.86 -6.28 -12.12
N ALA A 51 16.50 -5.67 -13.25
CA ALA A 51 15.32 -6.04 -14.04
C ALA A 51 15.61 -7.14 -15.09
N ASN A 52 16.50 -8.09 -14.78
CA ASN A 52 16.94 -9.13 -15.72
C ASN A 52 16.18 -10.47 -15.57
N GLY A 53 15.22 -10.55 -14.65
CA GLY A 53 14.47 -11.77 -14.36
C GLY A 53 13.12 -11.49 -13.70
N LYS A 54 12.24 -12.50 -13.68
CA LYS A 54 10.95 -12.41 -12.99
C LYS A 54 11.16 -12.40 -11.46
N PRO A 55 10.37 -11.63 -10.70
CA PRO A 55 10.45 -11.66 -9.24
C PRO A 55 10.10 -13.06 -8.69
N GLY A 56 11.03 -13.66 -7.94
CA GLY A 56 10.77 -14.85 -7.12
C GLY A 56 10.10 -14.53 -5.77
N ILE A 57 9.68 -15.56 -5.03
CA ILE A 57 8.95 -15.43 -3.74
C ILE A 57 9.71 -14.60 -2.68
N HIS A 58 11.04 -14.64 -2.67
CA HIS A 58 11.86 -13.84 -1.77
C HIS A 58 11.69 -12.33 -2.00
N HIS A 59 11.38 -11.91 -3.23
CA HIS A 59 11.02 -10.51 -3.51
C HIS A 59 9.68 -10.14 -2.89
N VAL A 60 8.69 -11.04 -2.91
CA VAL A 60 7.37 -10.80 -2.31
C VAL A 60 7.53 -10.58 -0.81
N MET A 61 8.19 -11.50 -0.11
CA MET A 61 8.40 -11.38 1.34
C MET A 61 9.14 -10.09 1.71
N SER A 62 10.25 -9.80 1.02
CA SER A 62 11.01 -8.58 1.26
C SER A 62 10.17 -7.32 1.03
N ARG A 63 9.42 -7.24 -0.08
CA ARG A 63 8.57 -6.08 -0.41
C ARG A 63 7.41 -5.92 0.56
N THR A 64 6.80 -7.01 1.03
CA THR A 64 5.74 -6.95 2.04
C THR A 64 6.24 -6.33 3.34
N LEU A 65 7.42 -6.70 3.81
CA LEU A 65 7.99 -6.12 5.04
C LEU A 65 8.31 -4.63 4.86
N LYS A 66 8.88 -4.24 3.72
CA LYS A 66 9.19 -2.84 3.40
C LYS A 66 7.92 -1.98 3.35
N ASP A 67 6.90 -2.43 2.62
CA ASP A 67 5.60 -1.73 2.53
C ASP A 67 4.91 -1.61 3.90
N LEU A 68 4.95 -2.66 4.72
CA LEU A 68 4.40 -2.64 6.08
C LEU A 68 5.06 -1.57 6.95
N VAL A 69 6.39 -1.46 6.91
CA VAL A 69 7.12 -0.44 7.68
C VAL A 69 6.74 0.96 7.21
N CYS A 70 6.67 1.20 5.90
CA CYS A 70 6.28 2.51 5.36
C CYS A 70 4.85 2.88 5.79
N ARG A 71 3.88 1.98 5.63
CA ARG A 71 2.49 2.23 6.06
C ARG A 71 2.39 2.50 7.56
N TYR A 72 3.10 1.73 8.38
CA TYR A 72 3.15 1.92 9.82
C TYR A 72 3.66 3.34 10.16
N LYS A 73 4.73 3.80 9.53
CA LYS A 73 5.28 5.14 9.74
C LYS A 73 4.34 6.25 9.25
N THR A 74 3.68 6.05 8.11
CA THR A 74 2.63 6.96 7.64
C THR A 74 1.46 7.05 8.63
N MET A 75 1.08 5.95 9.30
CA MET A 75 0.05 5.94 10.34
C MET A 75 0.50 6.60 11.65
N GLU A 76 1.80 6.58 11.96
CA GLU A 76 2.42 7.37 13.06
C GLU A 76 2.59 8.87 12.72
N GLY A 77 2.12 9.28 11.53
CA GLY A 77 2.11 10.67 11.09
C GLY A 77 3.40 11.17 10.44
N TYR A 78 4.33 10.28 10.09
CA TYR A 78 5.50 10.65 9.28
C TYR A 78 5.12 10.80 7.81
N GLN A 79 5.78 11.71 7.11
CA GLN A 79 5.80 11.71 5.65
C GLN A 79 6.86 10.72 5.18
N VAL A 80 6.44 9.60 4.60
CA VAL A 80 7.32 8.50 4.17
C VAL A 80 7.63 8.61 2.69
#